data_AF-A0A945GNF8-F1
#
_entry.id   AF-A0A945GNF8-F1
#
_cell.length_a   1.000
_cell.length_b   1.000
_cell.length_c   1.000
_cell.angle_alpha   90.00
_cell.angle_beta   90.00
_cell.angle_gamma   90.00
#
_symmetry.space_group_name_H-M   'P 1'
#
loop_
_entity.id
_entity.type
_entity.pdbx_description
1 polymer ?
#
loop_
_entity_poly.entity_id
_entity_poly.type
_entity_poly.pdbx_seq_one_letter_code
_entity_poly.pdbx_strand_id
1 'polypeptide(L)'
;MADILSQDEIAATFAMETAVKKMPQLKKLLEAEGAEISEGVVLGILETIPPLATRVMEKCRSDEHGFQGSRAQEAVKFLGMGTFRQIVLESLKELFPPKPPPQQTPEERIVTSYDFKHPARVNKDQLRTLENLHDNFARLLSSTFSGAMRAVVDVDTAFVDQTTYKEFIMSLSNPSCSYQFTLGPTNGQAIIDIAMPVVFAFVDRIFGGKGSSHGVTARQLTPIEIGVINRIVKRVIEDLEATWEPILRVEITDIELETNPEFMQITAANEIVILLAFEVNSTNASGLVSLCYPFFTLESILPRLGQQTYVRRSLENAEQLKLDNRLRLG
;
A
#
# COMPACT_ATOMS: atom_id res chain seq x y z
N MET A 1 24.71 2.63 -41.34
CA MET A 1 24.23 1.35 -41.90
C MET A 1 24.05 0.42 -40.71
N ALA A 2 22.83 0.29 -40.21
CA ALA A 2 22.51 -0.69 -39.17
C ALA A 2 22.22 -2.00 -39.89
N ASP A 3 23.01 -3.04 -39.59
CA ASP A 3 22.82 -4.38 -40.16
C ASP A 3 21.44 -4.90 -39.78
N ILE A 4 20.65 -5.23 -40.81
CA ILE A 4 19.38 -5.93 -40.66
C ILE A 4 19.74 -7.38 -40.38
N LEU A 5 19.63 -7.82 -39.12
CA LEU A 5 19.81 -9.21 -38.71
C LEU A 5 18.94 -10.11 -39.60
N SER A 6 19.52 -11.21 -40.07
CA SER A 6 18.84 -12.15 -40.98
C SER A 6 17.66 -12.83 -40.28
N GLN A 7 16.67 -13.32 -41.05
CA GLN A 7 15.50 -14.00 -40.46
C GLN A 7 15.87 -15.22 -39.60
N ASP A 8 17.01 -15.86 -39.89
CA ASP A 8 17.54 -16.97 -39.08
C ASP A 8 18.09 -16.50 -37.72
N GLU A 9 18.67 -15.30 -37.65
CA GLU A 9 19.16 -14.71 -36.38
C GLU A 9 18.00 -14.27 -35.48
N ILE A 10 16.90 -13.78 -36.06
CA ILE A 10 15.69 -13.39 -35.32
C ILE A 10 14.99 -14.63 -34.76
N ALA A 11 14.90 -15.72 -35.54
CA ALA A 11 14.34 -16.99 -35.08
C ALA A 11 15.20 -17.61 -33.95
N ALA A 12 16.53 -17.54 -34.05
CA ALA A 12 17.45 -18.01 -33.01
C ALA A 12 17.31 -17.20 -31.71
N THR A 13 17.15 -15.88 -31.81
CA THR A 13 16.99 -14.99 -30.66
C THR A 13 15.66 -15.23 -29.91
N PHE A 14 14.57 -15.44 -30.65
CA PHE A 14 13.25 -15.70 -30.07
C PHE A 14 13.12 -17.10 -29.43
N ALA A 15 13.78 -18.10 -30.03
CA ALA A 15 13.91 -19.43 -29.44
C ALA A 15 14.72 -19.39 -28.14
N MET A 16 15.80 -18.61 -28.11
CA MET A 16 16.66 -18.43 -26.93
C MET A 16 15.92 -17.73 -25.79
N GLU A 17 15.11 -16.71 -26.08
CA GLU A 17 14.31 -15.98 -25.07
C GLU A 17 13.19 -16.86 -24.47
N THR A 18 12.55 -17.69 -25.30
CA THR A 18 11.52 -18.65 -24.87
C THR A 18 12.14 -19.79 -24.04
N ALA A 19 13.33 -20.26 -24.40
CA ALA A 19 14.09 -21.23 -23.63
C ALA A 19 14.49 -20.66 -22.26
N VAL A 20 14.97 -19.41 -22.19
CA VAL A 20 15.34 -18.72 -20.94
C VAL A 20 14.20 -18.63 -19.94
N LYS A 21 12.97 -18.38 -20.40
CA LYS A 21 11.79 -18.36 -19.52
C LYS A 21 11.43 -19.73 -18.93
N LYS A 22 11.70 -20.84 -19.65
CA LYS A 22 11.38 -22.21 -19.20
C LYS A 22 12.52 -22.90 -18.43
N MET A 23 13.74 -22.34 -18.47
CA MET A 23 14.95 -22.91 -17.84
C MET A 23 14.93 -23.07 -16.30
N PRO A 24 14.27 -22.20 -15.50
CA PRO A 24 14.20 -22.40 -14.04
C PRO A 24 13.43 -23.68 -13.65
N GLN A 25 12.44 -24.07 -14.46
CA GLN A 25 11.68 -25.31 -14.29
C GLN A 25 12.54 -26.52 -14.67
N LEU A 26 13.37 -26.41 -15.71
CA LEU A 26 14.30 -27.44 -16.15
C LEU A 26 15.40 -27.72 -15.12
N LYS A 27 15.97 -26.66 -14.53
CA LYS A 27 16.98 -26.76 -13.47
C LYS A 27 16.41 -27.48 -12.23
N LYS A 28 15.18 -27.15 -11.81
CA LYS A 28 14.47 -27.86 -10.74
C LYS A 28 14.23 -29.35 -11.04
N LEU A 29 13.87 -29.68 -12.29
CA LEU A 29 13.66 -31.07 -12.72
C LEU A 29 14.96 -31.89 -12.74
N LEU A 30 16.10 -31.25 -13.07
CA LEU A 30 17.42 -31.90 -13.14
C LEU A 30 18.12 -32.00 -11.77
N GLU A 31 17.84 -31.08 -10.84
CA GLU A 31 18.40 -31.03 -9.48
C GLU A 31 17.63 -31.94 -8.50
N ALA A 32 16.40 -32.37 -8.82
CA ALA A 32 15.67 -33.34 -8.03
C ALA A 32 16.34 -34.73 -8.10
N GLU A 33 16.85 -35.22 -6.98
CA GLU A 33 17.42 -36.58 -6.90
C GLU A 33 16.33 -37.64 -7.12
N GLY A 34 16.59 -38.57 -8.05
CA GLY A 34 15.71 -39.72 -8.32
C GLY A 34 14.70 -39.55 -9.45
N ALA A 35 14.72 -38.44 -10.21
CA ALA A 35 13.88 -38.32 -11.41
C ALA A 35 14.42 -39.19 -12.56
N GLU A 36 13.70 -40.26 -12.94
CA GLU A 36 13.90 -40.94 -14.21
C GLU A 36 13.52 -39.98 -15.34
N ILE A 37 14.51 -39.28 -15.89
CA ILE A 37 14.31 -38.41 -17.04
C ILE A 37 14.08 -39.32 -18.25
N SER A 38 12.83 -39.46 -18.68
CA SER A 38 12.52 -40.26 -19.86
C SER A 38 13.27 -39.75 -21.11
N GLU A 39 13.64 -40.66 -22.00
CA GLU A 39 14.36 -40.37 -23.26
C GLU A 39 13.69 -39.24 -24.07
N GLY A 40 12.34 -39.15 -24.04
CA GLY A 40 11.59 -38.09 -24.70
C GLY A 40 11.81 -36.69 -24.15
N VAL A 41 12.06 -36.54 -22.84
CA VAL A 41 12.35 -35.24 -22.21
C VAL A 41 13.75 -34.77 -22.62
N VAL A 42 14.70 -35.69 -22.71
CA VAL A 42 16.08 -35.39 -23.14
C VAL A 42 16.11 -34.86 -24.58
N LEU A 43 15.35 -35.49 -25.47
CA LEU A 43 15.25 -35.05 -26.87
C LEU A 43 14.60 -33.67 -26.99
N GLY A 44 13.56 -33.41 -26.20
CA GLY A 44 12.92 -32.09 -26.16
C GLY A 44 13.87 -30.98 -25.70
N ILE A 45 14.76 -31.25 -24.73
CA ILE A 45 15.76 -30.27 -24.26
C ILE A 45 16.78 -29.95 -25.36
N LEU A 46 17.25 -30.97 -26.08
CA LEU A 46 18.22 -30.83 -27.17
C LEU A 46 17.64 -30.05 -28.36
N GLU A 47 16.37 -30.27 -28.69
CA GLU A 47 15.68 -29.52 -29.74
C GLU A 47 15.39 -28.06 -29.33
N THR A 48 15.16 -27.80 -28.04
CA THR A 48 14.83 -26.46 -27.53
C THR A 48 16.06 -25.56 -27.37
N ILE A 49 17.25 -26.14 -27.19
CA ILE A 49 18.50 -25.39 -26.95
C ILE A 49 19.57 -25.83 -27.97
N PRO A 50 19.58 -25.24 -29.18
CA PRO A 50 20.54 -25.59 -30.23
C PRO A 50 22.02 -25.60 -29.80
N PRO A 51 22.55 -24.64 -29.01
CA PRO A 51 23.96 -24.68 -28.59
C PRO A 51 24.29 -25.86 -27.67
N LEU A 52 23.31 -26.40 -26.94
CA LEU A 52 23.48 -27.59 -26.11
C LEU A 52 23.60 -28.85 -26.98
N ALA A 53 22.81 -28.95 -28.05
CA ALA A 53 22.90 -30.05 -29.01
C ALA A 53 24.26 -30.09 -29.70
N THR A 54 24.79 -28.93 -30.10
CA THR A 54 26.12 -28.85 -30.73
C THR A 54 27.22 -29.36 -29.79
N ARG A 55 27.20 -28.97 -28.51
CA ARG A 55 28.18 -29.42 -27.51
C ARG A 55 28.10 -30.90 -27.18
N VAL A 56 26.89 -31.46 -27.09
CA VAL A 56 26.71 -32.90 -26.88
C VAL A 56 27.27 -33.69 -28.07
N MET A 57 27.03 -33.22 -29.30
CA MET A 57 27.57 -33.85 -30.51
C MET A 57 29.10 -33.71 -30.61
N GLU A 58 29.66 -32.58 -30.19
CA GLU A 58 31.11 -32.36 -30.15
C GLU A 58 31.80 -33.25 -29.11
N LYS A 59 31.16 -33.47 -27.96
CA LYS A 59 31.64 -34.42 -26.94
C LYS A 59 31.61 -35.87 -27.44
N CYS A 60 30.52 -36.30 -28.09
CA CYS A 60 30.47 -37.62 -28.76
C CYS A 60 31.58 -37.84 -29.80
N ARG A 61 32.02 -36.76 -30.48
CA ARG A 61 33.03 -36.85 -31.53
C ARG A 61 34.47 -36.84 -30.97
N SER A 62 34.65 -36.37 -29.74
CA SER A 62 35.96 -36.26 -29.06
C SER A 62 36.28 -37.45 -28.17
N ASP A 63 35.27 -38.14 -27.62
CA ASP A 63 35.49 -39.42 -26.94
C ASP A 63 35.69 -40.52 -28.00
N GLU A 64 36.95 -40.93 -28.17
CA GLU A 64 37.38 -41.92 -29.17
C GLU A 64 36.65 -43.26 -29.01
N HIS A 65 35.62 -43.50 -29.84
CA HIS A 65 35.38 -44.71 -30.63
C HIS A 65 34.05 -44.56 -31.42
N GLY A 66 34.13 -44.12 -32.68
CA GLY A 66 33.22 -44.58 -33.74
C GLY A 66 31.78 -44.02 -33.81
N PHE A 67 31.45 -42.86 -33.24
CA PHE A 67 30.12 -42.28 -33.44
C PHE A 67 29.98 -41.59 -34.83
N GLN A 68 29.31 -42.25 -35.79
CA GLN A 68 29.00 -41.71 -37.13
C GLN A 68 27.58 -41.14 -37.28
N GLY A 69 26.81 -41.08 -36.18
CA GLY A 69 25.43 -40.61 -36.19
C GLY A 69 25.30 -39.11 -36.44
N SER A 70 24.32 -38.69 -37.24
CA SER A 70 24.03 -37.27 -37.51
C SER A 70 22.90 -36.71 -36.65
N ARG A 71 22.23 -37.56 -35.86
CA ARG A 71 21.05 -37.21 -35.06
C ARG A 71 21.36 -37.24 -33.57
N ALA A 72 20.88 -36.21 -32.86
CA ALA A 72 21.01 -36.09 -31.40
C ALA A 72 20.43 -37.30 -30.62
N GLN A 73 19.43 -37.99 -31.19
CA GLN A 73 18.86 -39.23 -30.65
C GLN A 73 19.87 -40.37 -30.50
N GLU A 74 20.79 -40.51 -31.46
CA GLU A 74 21.82 -41.56 -31.41
C GLU A 74 22.92 -41.20 -30.41
N ALA A 75 23.24 -39.92 -30.26
CA ALA A 75 24.26 -39.41 -29.34
C ALA A 75 23.86 -39.62 -27.87
N VAL A 76 22.58 -39.42 -27.54
CA VAL A 76 22.03 -39.65 -26.19
C VAL A 76 22.10 -41.12 -25.80
N LYS A 77 21.80 -42.05 -26.73
CA LYS A 77 21.94 -43.49 -26.48
C LYS A 77 23.40 -43.93 -26.31
N PHE A 78 24.33 -43.29 -27.04
CA PHE A 78 25.75 -43.63 -27.03
C PHE A 78 26.48 -43.15 -25.76
N LEU A 79 26.21 -41.94 -25.28
CA LEU A 79 26.87 -41.35 -24.10
C LEU A 79 26.37 -41.90 -22.76
N GLY A 80 25.16 -42.46 -22.72
CA GLY A 80 24.48 -42.82 -21.48
C GLY A 80 23.98 -41.60 -20.70
N MET A 81 22.87 -41.77 -19.95
CA MET A 81 22.18 -40.65 -19.28
C MET A 81 23.04 -39.90 -18.26
N GLY A 82 23.99 -40.58 -17.62
CA GLY A 82 24.90 -39.97 -16.63
C GLY A 82 25.82 -38.92 -17.26
N THR A 83 26.47 -39.26 -18.37
CA THR A 83 27.37 -38.36 -19.11
C THR A 83 26.59 -37.21 -19.74
N PHE A 84 25.40 -37.49 -20.27
CA PHE A 84 24.50 -36.46 -20.78
C PHE A 84 24.13 -35.43 -19.68
N ARG A 85 23.71 -35.90 -18.51
CA ARG A 85 23.38 -35.02 -17.37
C ARG A 85 24.56 -34.11 -17.00
N GLN A 86 25.78 -34.63 -17.05
CA GLN A 86 26.98 -33.87 -16.74
C GLN A 86 27.27 -32.78 -17.78
N ILE A 87 27.19 -33.09 -19.07
CA ILE A 87 27.38 -32.12 -20.16
C ILE A 87 26.33 -31.00 -20.09
N VAL A 88 25.08 -31.34 -19.76
CA VAL A 88 24.00 -30.35 -19.60
C VAL A 88 24.25 -29.44 -18.41
N LEU A 89 24.63 -30.00 -17.25
CA LEU A 89 24.93 -29.21 -16.06
C LEU A 89 26.15 -28.30 -16.25
N GLU A 90 27.18 -28.79 -16.95
CA GLU A 90 28.39 -28.03 -17.24
C GLU A 90 28.10 -26.88 -18.22
N SER A 91 27.35 -27.16 -19.29
CA SER A 91 26.92 -26.14 -20.25
C SER A 91 26.00 -25.08 -19.61
N LEU A 92 25.12 -25.47 -18.69
CA LEU A 92 24.27 -24.53 -17.95
C LEU A 92 25.08 -23.61 -17.02
N LYS A 93 26.16 -24.11 -16.41
CA LYS A 93 27.04 -23.30 -15.55
C LYS A 93 27.86 -22.27 -16.34
N GLU A 94 28.28 -22.62 -17.56
CA GLU A 94 29.00 -21.68 -18.43
C GLU A 94 28.07 -20.60 -19.02
N LEU A 95 26.85 -20.99 -19.42
CA LEU A 95 25.85 -20.05 -19.94
C LEU A 95 25.28 -19.13 -18.84
N PHE A 96 25.30 -19.58 -17.57
CA PHE A 96 24.84 -18.82 -16.41
C PHE A 96 25.85 -18.95 -15.26
N PRO A 97 26.93 -18.15 -15.26
CA PRO A 97 27.88 -18.17 -14.16
C PRO A 97 27.15 -17.86 -12.84
N PRO A 98 27.42 -18.58 -11.75
CA PRO A 98 26.77 -18.33 -10.48
C PRO A 98 27.04 -16.88 -10.08
N LYS A 99 25.96 -16.12 -9.85
CA LYS A 99 26.05 -14.76 -9.32
C LYS A 99 26.97 -14.83 -8.09
N PRO A 100 28.03 -14.00 -8.01
CA PRO A 100 28.98 -14.07 -6.90
C PRO A 100 28.23 -14.05 -5.58
N PRO A 101 28.71 -14.78 -4.55
CA PRO A 101 28.05 -14.85 -3.26
C PRO A 101 27.77 -13.44 -2.78
N PRO A 102 26.59 -13.17 -2.17
CA PRO A 102 26.25 -11.84 -1.73
C PRO A 102 27.38 -11.36 -0.81
N GLN A 103 28.11 -10.34 -1.26
CA GLN A 103 28.87 -9.49 -0.35
C GLN A 103 27.88 -9.11 0.74
N GLN A 104 28.23 -9.32 2.00
CA GLN A 104 27.39 -8.96 3.14
C GLN A 104 27.12 -7.45 3.07
N THR A 105 26.05 -7.07 2.35
CA THR A 105 25.42 -5.78 2.50
C THR A 105 24.94 -5.75 3.95
N PRO A 106 25.27 -4.70 4.73
CA PRO A 106 24.66 -4.52 6.04
C PRO A 106 23.15 -4.64 5.84
N GLU A 107 22.47 -5.39 6.73
CA GLU A 107 21.01 -5.57 6.81
C GLU A 107 20.25 -4.71 5.83
N GLU A 108 19.46 -5.29 4.92
CA GLU A 108 18.54 -4.56 4.02
C GLU A 108 17.79 -3.51 4.84
N ARG A 109 18.39 -2.32 4.93
CA ARG A 109 17.79 -1.17 5.56
C ARG A 109 16.63 -0.93 4.65
N ILE A 110 15.42 -1.03 5.20
CA ILE A 110 14.23 -0.54 4.52
C ILE A 110 14.50 0.94 4.27
N VAL A 111 15.08 1.25 3.11
CA VAL A 111 15.41 2.60 2.69
C VAL A 111 14.06 3.21 2.33
N THR A 112 13.42 3.79 3.33
CA THR A 112 12.33 4.72 3.07
C THR A 112 12.96 5.91 2.37
N SER A 113 12.50 6.24 1.16
CA SER A 113 12.89 7.47 0.48
C SER A 113 12.58 8.65 1.41
N TYR A 114 13.61 9.29 1.94
CA TYR A 114 13.50 10.46 2.80
C TYR A 114 13.54 11.70 1.91
N ASP A 115 12.46 12.47 1.87
CA ASP A 115 12.44 13.74 1.14
C ASP A 115 13.21 14.80 1.92
N PHE A 116 14.43 15.11 1.48
CA PHE A 116 15.28 16.14 2.07
C PHE A 116 14.74 17.57 1.87
N LYS A 117 13.81 17.78 0.92
CA LYS A 117 13.22 19.09 0.67
C LYS A 117 12.11 19.42 1.68
N HIS A 118 11.44 18.39 2.19
CA HIS A 118 10.43 18.50 3.25
C HIS A 118 10.75 17.47 4.34
N PRO A 119 11.70 17.76 5.26
CA PRO A 119 11.97 16.85 6.36
C PRO A 119 10.67 16.61 7.13
N ALA A 120 10.23 15.35 7.20
CA ALA A 120 9.02 14.96 7.91
C ALA A 120 9.13 15.45 9.37
N ARG A 121 8.35 16.47 9.71
CA ARG A 121 8.38 17.08 11.04
C ARG A 121 7.76 16.17 12.10
N VAL A 122 6.90 15.23 11.69
CA VAL A 122 6.24 14.25 12.56
C VAL A 122 6.87 12.87 12.35
N ASN A 123 7.21 12.20 13.45
CA ASN A 123 7.75 10.84 13.42
C ASN A 123 6.66 9.82 13.04
N LYS A 124 7.02 8.73 12.35
CA LYS A 124 6.06 7.67 11.93
C LYS A 124 5.30 7.06 13.11
N ASP A 125 5.94 6.92 14.27
CA ASP A 125 5.28 6.41 15.48
C ASP A 125 4.19 7.34 16.01
N GLN A 126 4.38 8.66 15.85
CA GLN A 126 3.37 9.65 16.22
C GLN A 126 2.18 9.61 15.28
N LEU A 127 2.41 9.47 13.96
CA LEU A 127 1.33 9.29 12.98
C LEU A 127 0.50 8.04 13.29
N ARG A 128 1.15 6.90 13.58
CA ARG A 128 0.45 5.68 13.96
C ARG A 128 -0.36 5.84 15.24
N THR A 129 0.14 6.63 16.20
CA THR A 129 -0.62 6.92 17.43
C THR A 129 -1.84 7.78 17.13
N LEU A 130 -1.72 8.76 16.24
CA LEU A 130 -2.85 9.57 15.77
C LEU A 130 -3.87 8.73 15.02
N GLU A 131 -3.43 7.81 14.16
CA GLU A 131 -4.29 6.85 13.46
C GLU A 131 -5.11 6.01 14.47
N ASN A 132 -4.43 5.36 15.43
CA ASN A 132 -5.11 4.57 16.46
C ASN A 132 -6.10 5.40 17.31
N LEU A 133 -5.78 6.67 17.57
CA LEU A 133 -6.67 7.57 18.29
C LEU A 133 -7.94 7.84 17.47
N HIS A 134 -7.77 8.12 16.19
CA HIS A 134 -8.87 8.48 15.29
C HIS A 134 -9.64 7.27 14.75
N ASP A 135 -9.16 6.04 14.94
CA ASP A 135 -10.00 4.85 14.77
C ASP A 135 -11.20 4.85 15.73
N ASN A 136 -11.05 5.42 16.93
CA ASN A 136 -12.20 5.62 17.83
C ASN A 136 -13.14 6.69 17.28
N PHE A 137 -12.59 7.78 16.72
CA PHE A 137 -13.40 8.81 16.06
C PHE A 137 -14.20 8.25 14.89
N ALA A 138 -13.61 7.40 14.04
CA ALA A 138 -14.33 6.75 12.93
C ALA A 138 -15.56 5.96 13.42
N ARG A 139 -15.44 5.25 14.54
CA ARG A 139 -16.57 4.51 15.15
C ARG A 139 -17.67 5.44 15.67
N LEU A 140 -17.30 6.54 16.34
CA LEU A 140 -18.25 7.55 16.80
C LEU A 140 -18.94 8.22 15.61
N LEU A 141 -18.17 8.57 14.58
CA LEU A 141 -18.65 9.17 13.35
C LEU A 141 -19.64 8.26 12.62
N SER A 142 -19.34 6.95 12.50
CA SER A 142 -20.27 5.95 11.96
C SER A 142 -21.59 5.91 12.73
N SER A 143 -21.55 5.93 14.06
CA SER A 143 -22.75 5.98 14.90
C SER A 143 -23.56 7.26 14.67
N THR A 144 -22.90 8.42 14.67
CA THR A 144 -23.53 9.73 14.45
C THR A 144 -24.15 9.83 13.06
N PHE A 145 -23.43 9.38 12.02
CA PHE A 145 -23.90 9.38 10.64
C PHE A 145 -25.03 8.38 10.42
N SER A 146 -24.95 7.18 10.99
CA SER A 146 -26.03 6.20 10.95
C SER A 146 -27.30 6.72 11.62
N GLY A 147 -27.15 7.43 12.75
CA GLY A 147 -28.26 8.09 13.44
C GLY A 147 -28.91 9.19 12.60
N ALA A 148 -28.10 10.05 11.98
CA ALA A 148 -28.57 11.12 11.11
C ALA A 148 -29.27 10.59 9.84
N MET A 149 -28.69 9.57 9.20
CA MET A 149 -29.29 8.95 8.01
C MET A 149 -30.41 7.95 8.33
N ARG A 150 -30.57 7.47 9.56
CA ARG A 150 -31.45 6.33 9.87
C ARG A 150 -31.21 5.14 8.93
N ALA A 151 -29.94 4.86 8.65
CA ALA A 151 -29.46 3.80 7.78
C ALA A 151 -28.09 3.35 8.30
N VAL A 152 -27.62 2.18 7.88
CA VAL A 152 -26.28 1.71 8.24
C VAL A 152 -25.26 2.51 7.43
N VAL A 153 -24.31 3.13 8.11
CA VAL A 153 -23.23 3.91 7.53
C VAL A 153 -21.93 3.40 8.14
N ASP A 154 -21.11 2.78 7.31
CA ASP A 154 -19.79 2.31 7.71
C ASP A 154 -18.79 3.44 7.51
N VAL A 155 -17.93 3.65 8.51
CA VAL A 155 -16.88 4.66 8.46
C VAL A 155 -15.58 4.03 8.93
N ASP A 156 -14.59 4.03 8.04
CA ASP A 156 -13.26 3.47 8.28
C ASP A 156 -12.19 4.54 8.12
N THR A 157 -11.12 4.47 8.91
CA THR A 157 -9.93 5.31 8.72
C THR A 157 -9.24 4.87 7.43
N ALA A 158 -9.20 5.75 6.43
CA ALA A 158 -8.60 5.44 5.13
C ALA A 158 -7.08 5.56 5.19
N PHE A 159 -6.58 6.71 5.64
CA PHE A 159 -5.14 6.93 5.84
C PHE A 159 -4.87 8.12 6.75
N VAL A 160 -3.64 8.16 7.28
CA VAL A 160 -3.05 9.31 7.97
C VAL A 160 -1.74 9.65 7.27
N ASP A 161 -1.63 10.86 6.73
CA ASP A 161 -0.45 11.30 5.98
C ASP A 161 -0.04 12.74 6.31
N GLN A 162 1.18 13.13 5.90
CA GLN A 162 1.69 14.48 5.99
C GLN A 162 1.75 15.09 4.59
N THR A 163 1.16 16.28 4.43
CA THR A 163 1.17 17.02 3.16
C THR A 163 1.37 18.50 3.43
N THR A 164 1.53 19.32 2.39
CA THR A 164 1.53 20.77 2.55
C THR A 164 0.09 21.30 2.63
N TYR A 165 -0.11 22.40 3.36
CA TYR A 165 -1.43 23.01 3.47
C TYR A 165 -2.03 23.36 2.10
N LYS A 166 -1.19 23.82 1.17
CA LYS A 166 -1.59 24.11 -0.21
C LYS A 166 -2.16 22.89 -0.93
N GLU A 167 -1.48 21.74 -0.83
CA GLU A 167 -1.95 20.50 -1.46
C GLU A 167 -3.29 20.06 -0.88
N PHE A 168 -3.45 20.17 0.44
CA PHE A 168 -4.73 19.90 1.10
C PHE A 168 -5.85 20.79 0.55
N ILE A 169 -5.69 22.11 0.55
CA ILE A 169 -6.71 23.05 0.04
C ILE A 169 -7.04 22.80 -1.44
N MET A 170 -6.03 22.48 -2.26
CA MET A 170 -6.23 22.13 -3.68
C MET A 170 -6.94 20.78 -3.89
N SER A 171 -6.96 19.91 -2.89
CA SER A 171 -7.66 18.61 -2.94
C SER A 171 -9.17 18.73 -2.65
N LEU A 172 -9.60 19.83 -2.01
CA LEU A 172 -10.98 20.07 -1.65
C LEU A 172 -11.82 20.45 -2.88
N SER A 173 -13.09 20.06 -2.88
CA SER A 173 -14.01 20.45 -3.94
C SER A 173 -14.36 21.94 -3.85
N ASN A 174 -14.65 22.58 -4.98
CA ASN A 174 -15.21 23.93 -4.98
C ASN A 174 -16.55 23.92 -5.75
N PRO A 175 -17.70 24.07 -5.09
CA PRO A 175 -17.89 24.37 -3.66
C PRO A 175 -17.56 23.20 -2.72
N SER A 176 -17.17 23.53 -1.48
CA SER A 176 -16.87 22.62 -0.38
C SER A 176 -17.89 22.76 0.76
N CYS A 177 -17.86 21.79 1.67
CA CYS A 177 -18.51 21.87 2.96
C CYS A 177 -17.43 21.64 4.02
N SER A 178 -16.58 22.66 4.18
CA SER A 178 -15.47 22.62 5.12
C SER A 178 -15.77 23.49 6.33
N TYR A 179 -15.42 23.02 7.51
CA TYR A 179 -15.55 23.77 8.74
C TYR A 179 -14.16 24.02 9.31
N GLN A 180 -13.86 25.28 9.60
CA GLN A 180 -12.70 25.66 10.40
C GLN A 180 -13.13 25.81 11.86
N PHE A 181 -12.25 25.44 12.78
CA PHE A 181 -12.52 25.56 14.22
C PHE A 181 -11.21 25.67 15.01
N THR A 182 -11.32 26.17 16.24
CA THR A 182 -10.18 26.36 17.16
C THR A 182 -10.19 25.26 18.22
N LEU A 183 -9.03 24.63 18.47
CA LEU A 183 -8.84 23.67 19.54
C LEU A 183 -8.28 24.36 20.80
N GLY A 184 -9.07 24.44 21.85
CA GLY A 184 -8.60 24.79 23.20
C GLY A 184 -8.06 23.54 23.91
N PRO A 185 -6.97 23.63 24.72
CA PRO A 185 -6.23 24.82 25.14
C PRO A 185 -5.05 25.22 24.23
N THR A 186 -4.82 24.52 23.12
CA THR A 186 -3.65 24.78 22.26
C THR A 186 -3.79 26.06 21.43
N ASN A 187 -5.01 26.60 21.32
CA ASN A 187 -5.38 27.74 20.47
C ASN A 187 -4.96 27.56 19.01
N GLY A 188 -4.80 26.30 18.57
CA GLY A 188 -4.49 25.97 17.20
C GLY A 188 -5.77 25.76 16.40
N GLN A 189 -5.78 26.22 15.15
CA GLN A 189 -6.91 26.00 14.24
C GLN A 189 -6.77 24.65 13.52
N ALA A 190 -7.90 24.08 13.14
CA ALA A 190 -8.00 22.88 12.32
C ALA A 190 -9.19 22.98 11.37
N ILE A 191 -9.22 22.08 10.37
CA ILE A 191 -10.29 22.02 9.38
C ILE A 191 -10.85 20.59 9.35
N ILE A 192 -12.18 20.48 9.29
CA ILE A 192 -12.88 19.26 8.90
C ILE A 192 -13.65 19.51 7.61
N ASP A 193 -13.42 18.71 6.59
CA ASP A 193 -14.14 18.76 5.32
C ASP A 193 -14.98 17.49 5.13
N ILE A 194 -16.21 17.66 4.66
CA ILE A 194 -17.11 16.57 4.33
C ILE A 194 -17.37 16.62 2.83
N ALA A 195 -17.03 15.55 2.12
CA ALA A 195 -17.24 15.47 0.68
C ALA A 195 -18.70 15.74 0.31
N MET A 196 -18.91 16.62 -0.68
CA MET A 196 -20.25 17.06 -1.10
C MET A 196 -21.25 15.92 -1.41
N PRO A 197 -20.86 14.78 -2.02
CA PRO A 197 -21.79 13.66 -2.20
C PRO A 197 -22.40 13.16 -0.89
N VAL A 198 -21.59 13.07 0.17
CA VAL A 198 -22.04 12.64 1.51
C VAL A 198 -22.97 13.69 2.11
N VAL A 199 -22.62 14.97 1.98
CA VAL A 199 -23.45 16.10 2.45
C VAL A 199 -24.83 16.08 1.78
N PHE A 200 -24.89 15.91 0.46
CA PHE A 200 -26.17 15.84 -0.26
C PHE A 200 -27.00 14.61 0.13
N ALA A 201 -26.36 13.49 0.43
CA ALA A 201 -27.04 12.31 0.94
C ALA A 201 -27.71 12.58 2.31
N PHE A 202 -27.03 13.30 3.22
CA PHE A 202 -27.63 13.73 4.49
C PHE A 202 -28.82 14.67 4.28
N VAL A 203 -28.65 15.67 3.41
CA VAL A 203 -29.71 16.61 3.05
C VAL A 203 -30.93 15.84 2.55
N ASP A 204 -30.78 15.04 1.48
CA ASP A 204 -31.88 14.28 0.88
C ASP A 204 -32.59 13.43 1.93
N ARG A 205 -31.83 12.71 2.76
CA ARG A 205 -32.40 11.83 3.79
C ARG A 205 -33.18 12.59 4.86
N ILE A 206 -32.72 13.76 5.29
CA ILE A 206 -33.38 14.57 6.32
C ILE A 206 -34.66 15.22 5.77
N PHE A 207 -34.68 15.58 4.49
CA PHE A 207 -35.88 16.05 3.80
C PHE A 207 -36.85 14.92 3.38
N GLY A 208 -36.57 13.66 3.75
CA GLY A 208 -37.47 12.52 3.55
C GLY A 208 -37.19 11.68 2.30
N GLY A 209 -36.08 11.94 1.61
CA GLY A 209 -35.61 11.18 0.47
C GLY A 209 -34.91 9.86 0.84
N LYS A 210 -34.28 9.26 -0.17
CA LYS A 210 -33.62 7.94 -0.03
C LYS A 210 -32.17 8.06 0.45
N GLY A 211 -31.63 9.27 0.52
CA GLY A 211 -30.23 9.54 0.83
C GLY A 211 -29.31 9.33 -0.37
N SER A 212 -29.80 9.61 -1.58
CA SER A 212 -29.01 9.42 -2.81
C SER A 212 -28.27 10.68 -3.19
N SER A 213 -26.96 10.55 -3.44
CA SER A 213 -26.14 11.60 -4.04
C SER A 213 -26.08 11.53 -5.57
N HIS A 214 -26.64 10.48 -6.17
CA HIS A 214 -26.60 10.24 -7.61
C HIS A 214 -27.30 11.36 -8.40
N GLY A 215 -26.56 11.96 -9.34
CA GLY A 215 -27.07 13.01 -10.24
C GLY A 215 -27.03 14.42 -9.68
N VAL A 216 -26.54 14.62 -8.45
CA VAL A 216 -26.35 15.97 -7.89
C VAL A 216 -25.03 16.53 -8.38
N THR A 217 -25.08 17.61 -9.16
CA THR A 217 -23.90 18.37 -9.55
C THR A 217 -23.33 19.13 -8.35
N ALA A 218 -22.01 19.38 -8.36
CA ALA A 218 -21.37 20.21 -7.35
C ALA A 218 -22.02 21.61 -7.37
N ARG A 219 -22.79 21.92 -6.33
CA ARG A 219 -23.44 23.22 -6.11
C ARG A 219 -23.31 23.65 -4.67
N GLN A 220 -23.47 24.94 -4.41
CA GLN A 220 -23.51 25.45 -3.06
C GLN A 220 -24.78 24.98 -2.33
N LEU A 221 -24.64 24.76 -1.02
CA LEU A 221 -25.75 24.44 -0.14
C LEU A 221 -26.64 25.69 0.05
N THR A 222 -27.94 25.48 0.12
CA THR A 222 -28.89 26.53 0.48
C THR A 222 -28.82 26.83 1.98
N PRO A 223 -29.28 28.00 2.46
CA PRO A 223 -29.27 28.34 3.88
C PRO A 223 -30.00 27.32 4.77
N ILE A 224 -31.07 26.70 4.26
CA ILE A 224 -31.83 25.68 4.99
C ILE A 224 -31.01 24.39 5.10
N GLU A 225 -30.35 23.98 4.01
CA GLU A 225 -29.46 22.81 3.99
C GLU A 225 -28.28 23.01 4.95
N ILE A 226 -27.67 24.20 4.95
CA ILE A 226 -26.61 24.57 5.90
C ILE A 226 -27.11 24.43 7.35
N GLY A 227 -28.31 24.93 7.66
CA GLY A 227 -28.89 24.81 8.99
C GLY A 227 -29.10 23.36 9.45
N VAL A 228 -29.37 22.45 8.53
CA VAL A 228 -29.48 21.01 8.80
C VAL A 228 -28.09 20.39 9.03
N ILE A 229 -27.14 20.66 8.15
CA ILE A 229 -25.78 20.11 8.22
C ILE A 229 -25.05 20.59 9.48
N ASN A 230 -25.22 21.85 9.88
CA ASN A 230 -24.65 22.40 11.12
C ASN A 230 -25.05 21.60 12.36
N ARG A 231 -26.25 21.01 12.40
CA ARG A 231 -26.68 20.15 13.53
C ARG A 231 -25.91 18.84 13.58
N ILE A 232 -25.62 18.26 12.41
CA ILE A 232 -24.83 17.03 12.31
C ILE A 232 -23.38 17.33 12.67
N VAL A 233 -22.82 18.41 12.11
CA VAL A 233 -21.44 18.82 12.36
C VAL A 233 -21.20 19.12 13.83
N LYS A 234 -22.16 19.77 14.52
CA LYS A 234 -22.05 19.94 15.97
C LYS A 234 -21.86 18.61 16.71
N ARG A 235 -22.57 17.55 16.31
CA ARG A 235 -22.40 16.23 16.90
C ARG A 235 -21.05 15.60 16.54
N VAL A 236 -20.60 15.79 15.30
CA VAL A 236 -19.26 15.36 14.87
C VAL A 236 -18.16 16.03 15.69
N ILE A 237 -18.32 17.32 16.02
CA ILE A 237 -17.37 18.04 16.87
C ILE A 237 -17.38 17.50 18.30
N GLU A 238 -18.55 17.20 18.88
CA GLU A 238 -18.65 16.52 20.20
C GLU A 238 -17.94 15.15 20.18
N ASP A 239 -18.09 14.38 19.11
CA ASP A 239 -17.41 13.09 18.93
C ASP A 239 -15.88 13.27 18.81
N LEU A 240 -15.43 14.37 18.19
CA LEU A 240 -14.02 14.71 18.09
C LEU A 240 -13.44 15.09 19.46
N GLU A 241 -14.14 15.90 20.26
CA GLU A 241 -13.74 16.23 21.63
C GLU A 241 -13.60 14.98 22.50
N ALA A 242 -14.60 14.07 22.43
CA ALA A 242 -14.58 12.80 23.14
C ALA A 242 -13.42 11.89 22.70
N THR A 243 -13.02 11.98 21.43
CA THR A 243 -11.85 11.25 20.93
C THR A 243 -10.56 11.75 21.56
N TRP A 244 -10.40 13.06 21.76
CA TRP A 244 -9.20 13.64 22.36
C TRP A 244 -9.12 13.46 23.89
N GLU A 245 -10.26 13.29 24.57
CA GLU A 245 -10.38 13.20 26.03
C GLU A 245 -9.34 12.29 26.74
N PRO A 246 -9.00 11.08 26.24
CA PRO A 246 -8.01 10.21 26.90
C PRO A 246 -6.60 10.81 27.01
N ILE A 247 -6.25 11.73 26.12
CA ILE A 247 -4.92 12.37 26.05
C ILE A 247 -4.97 13.78 26.65
N LEU A 248 -5.97 14.56 26.22
CA LEU A 248 -6.16 15.94 26.62
C LEU A 248 -7.64 16.28 26.50
N ARG A 249 -8.20 16.87 27.53
CA ARG A 249 -9.53 17.48 27.43
C ARG A 249 -9.44 18.68 26.50
N VAL A 250 -9.96 18.51 25.28
CA VAL A 250 -10.05 19.54 24.25
C VAL A 250 -11.43 20.15 24.28
N GLU A 251 -11.50 21.47 24.09
CA GLU A 251 -12.74 22.22 23.88
C GLU A 251 -12.66 22.92 22.53
N ILE A 252 -13.62 22.65 21.65
CA ILE A 252 -13.65 23.18 20.30
C ILE A 252 -14.56 24.42 20.25
N THR A 253 -14.01 25.54 19.79
CA THR A 253 -14.71 26.82 19.65
C THR A 253 -14.62 27.35 18.22
N ASP A 254 -15.35 28.43 17.93
CA ASP A 254 -15.27 29.20 16.67
C ASP A 254 -15.48 28.35 15.41
N ILE A 255 -16.53 27.50 15.45
CA ILE A 255 -16.88 26.61 14.35
C ILE A 255 -17.56 27.42 13.23
N GLU A 256 -16.86 27.61 12.12
CA GLU A 256 -17.31 28.40 10.98
C GLU A 256 -17.34 27.55 9.71
N LEU A 257 -18.45 27.65 8.94
CA LEU A 257 -18.60 26.99 7.65
C LEU A 257 -17.96 27.85 6.56
N GLU A 258 -17.06 27.24 5.79
CA GLU A 258 -16.50 27.79 4.58
C GLU A 258 -16.92 26.98 3.36
N THR A 259 -17.48 27.68 2.37
CA THR A 259 -17.93 27.05 1.12
C THR A 259 -16.87 27.11 0.02
N ASN A 260 -15.93 28.05 0.11
CA ASN A 260 -14.82 28.17 -0.81
C ASN A 260 -13.51 27.86 -0.07
N PRO A 261 -12.81 26.76 -0.43
CA PRO A 261 -11.55 26.39 0.22
C PRO A 261 -10.47 27.48 0.20
N GLU A 262 -10.48 28.36 -0.81
CA GLU A 262 -9.47 29.41 -0.97
C GLU A 262 -9.51 30.50 0.14
N PHE A 263 -10.63 30.62 0.86
CA PHE A 263 -10.78 31.56 1.98
C PHE A 263 -10.36 30.98 3.33
N MET A 264 -10.20 29.66 3.43
CA MET A 264 -9.64 29.02 4.63
C MET A 264 -8.13 29.27 4.65
N GLN A 265 -7.69 30.31 5.36
CA GLN A 265 -6.27 30.69 5.47
C GLN A 265 -5.79 30.58 6.92
N ILE A 266 -5.96 29.41 7.52
CA ILE A 266 -5.59 29.16 8.93
C ILE A 266 -4.07 29.07 9.15
N THR A 267 -3.30 28.81 8.09
CA THR A 267 -1.83 28.70 8.13
C THR A 267 -1.19 29.05 6.78
N ALA A 268 0.13 29.15 6.75
CA ALA A 268 0.89 29.40 5.53
C ALA A 268 0.77 28.22 4.53
N ALA A 269 0.71 28.53 3.24
CA ALA A 269 0.53 27.54 2.18
C ALA A 269 1.58 26.41 2.16
N ASN A 270 2.82 26.72 2.53
CA ASN A 270 3.93 25.76 2.54
C ASN A 270 4.11 25.06 3.90
N GLU A 271 3.24 25.33 4.88
CA GLU A 271 3.31 24.69 6.19
C GLU A 271 2.88 23.22 6.06
N ILE A 272 3.54 22.36 6.84
CA ILE A 272 3.22 20.93 6.89
C ILE A 272 1.97 20.74 7.74
N VAL A 273 1.03 19.95 7.23
CA VAL A 273 -0.20 19.57 7.90
C VAL A 273 -0.33 18.05 7.96
N ILE A 274 -0.95 17.56 9.03
CA ILE A 274 -1.34 16.17 9.16
C ILE A 274 -2.77 16.05 8.63
N LEU A 275 -2.96 15.18 7.65
CA LEU A 275 -4.23 14.87 7.03
C LEU A 275 -4.68 13.48 7.48
N LEU A 276 -5.89 13.40 8.05
CA LEU A 276 -6.58 12.15 8.30
C LEU A 276 -7.80 12.08 7.38
N ALA A 277 -7.93 10.96 6.67
CA ALA A 277 -9.07 10.72 5.79
C ALA A 277 -9.90 9.55 6.34
N PHE A 278 -11.22 9.73 6.36
CA PHE A 278 -12.19 8.71 6.76
C PHE A 278 -13.08 8.40 5.57
N GLU A 279 -13.14 7.14 5.19
CA GLU A 279 -14.02 6.67 4.12
C GLU A 279 -15.41 6.41 4.69
N VAL A 280 -16.40 7.13 4.18
CA VAL A 280 -17.81 6.98 4.54
C VAL A 280 -18.49 6.20 3.45
N ASN A 281 -19.05 5.04 3.82
CA ASN A 281 -19.74 4.16 2.92
C ASN A 281 -21.18 3.91 3.40
N SER A 282 -22.14 4.28 2.56
CA SER A 282 -23.56 4.01 2.72
C SER A 282 -24.10 3.38 1.45
N THR A 283 -25.26 2.72 1.53
CA THR A 283 -25.89 2.06 0.38
C THR A 283 -26.08 2.99 -0.83
N ASN A 284 -26.31 4.29 -0.59
CA ASN A 284 -26.71 5.24 -1.63
C ASN A 284 -25.70 6.38 -1.85
N ALA A 285 -24.63 6.44 -1.06
CA ALA A 285 -23.60 7.47 -1.15
C ALA A 285 -22.29 6.99 -0.53
N SER A 286 -21.18 7.39 -1.14
CA SER A 286 -19.83 7.23 -0.58
C SER A 286 -19.05 8.54 -0.72
N GLY A 287 -18.06 8.71 0.14
CA GLY A 287 -17.15 9.86 0.07
C GLY A 287 -16.22 9.93 1.26
N LEU A 288 -15.32 10.92 1.23
CA LEU A 288 -14.32 11.11 2.27
C LEU A 288 -14.77 12.22 3.24
N VAL A 289 -14.50 12.00 4.53
CA VAL A 289 -14.41 13.06 5.52
C VAL A 289 -12.93 13.27 5.81
N SER A 290 -12.45 14.49 5.66
CA SER A 290 -11.04 14.83 5.81
C SER A 290 -10.83 15.74 7.01
N LEU A 291 -9.88 15.42 7.87
CA LEU A 291 -9.52 16.20 9.04
C LEU A 291 -8.07 16.65 8.89
N CYS A 292 -7.85 17.96 8.92
CA CYS A 292 -6.57 18.59 8.69
C CYS A 292 -6.12 19.34 9.93
N TYR A 293 -4.96 18.94 10.44
CA TYR A 293 -4.29 19.57 11.56
C TYR A 293 -2.97 20.20 11.12
N PRO A 294 -2.83 21.52 11.16
CA PRO A 294 -1.52 22.15 11.06
C PRO A 294 -0.56 21.61 12.11
N PHE A 295 0.70 21.41 11.73
CA PHE A 295 1.70 20.82 12.64
C PHE A 295 1.81 21.57 13.98
N PHE A 296 1.81 22.90 13.95
CA PHE A 296 1.92 23.75 15.14
C PHE A 296 0.75 23.54 16.13
N THR A 297 -0.46 23.24 15.62
CA THR A 297 -1.65 22.97 16.45
C THR A 297 -1.45 21.74 17.33
N LEU A 298 -0.71 20.75 16.83
CA LEU A 298 -0.45 19.48 17.51
C LEU A 298 0.89 19.44 18.24
N GLU A 299 1.81 20.37 18.00
CA GLU A 299 3.18 20.37 18.55
C GLU A 299 3.21 20.18 20.07
N SER A 300 2.30 20.82 20.79
CA SER A 300 2.20 20.70 22.26
C SER A 300 1.61 19.37 22.76
N ILE A 301 0.89 18.65 21.90
CA ILE A 301 0.19 17.39 22.22
C ILE A 301 1.02 16.17 21.79
N LEU A 302 1.75 16.27 20.66
CA LEU A 302 2.55 15.19 20.08
C LEU A 302 3.49 14.48 21.10
N PRO A 303 4.18 15.17 22.04
CA PRO A 303 5.02 14.51 23.04
C PRO A 303 4.23 13.62 24.02
N ARG A 304 2.97 13.95 24.30
CA ARG A 304 2.11 13.19 25.23
C ARG A 304 1.59 11.90 24.62
N LEU A 305 1.39 11.89 23.29
CA LEU A 305 0.96 10.71 22.54
C LEU A 305 1.94 9.53 22.70
N GLY A 306 3.25 9.81 22.69
CA GLY A 306 4.27 8.76 22.81
C GLY A 306 4.34 8.10 24.20
N GLN A 307 3.95 8.82 25.27
CA GLN A 307 4.08 8.32 26.64
C GLN A 307 2.95 7.35 27.02
N GLN A 308 1.70 7.62 26.61
CA GLN A 308 0.57 6.74 26.94
C GLN A 308 0.59 5.41 26.16
N THR A 309 0.99 5.44 24.88
CA THR A 309 1.11 4.21 24.07
C THR A 309 2.17 3.25 24.64
N TYR A 310 3.28 3.77 25.17
CA TYR A 310 4.30 2.96 25.84
C TYR A 310 3.77 2.31 27.11
N VAL A 311 3.03 3.06 27.95
CA VAL A 311 2.44 2.53 29.19
C VAL A 311 1.39 1.46 28.87
N ARG A 312 0.49 1.68 27.90
CA ARG A 312 -0.52 0.69 27.54
C ARG A 312 0.10 -0.60 26.97
N ARG A 313 1.08 -0.46 26.07
CA ARG A 313 1.79 -1.61 25.47
C ARG A 313 2.62 -2.38 26.50
N SER A 314 3.24 -1.69 27.46
CA SER A 314 3.99 -2.35 28.54
C SER A 314 3.06 -3.12 29.50
N LEU A 315 1.86 -2.61 29.76
CA LEU A 315 0.84 -3.30 30.56
C LEU A 315 0.30 -4.54 29.84
N GLU A 316 -0.03 -4.45 28.55
CA GLU A 316 -0.49 -5.58 27.73
C GLU A 316 0.59 -6.68 27.62
N ASN A 317 1.84 -6.30 27.39
CA ASN A 317 2.98 -7.23 27.39
C ASN A 317 3.18 -7.90 28.76
N ALA A 318 3.01 -7.15 29.85
CA ALA A 318 3.14 -7.68 31.21
C ALA A 318 1.99 -8.65 31.57
N GLU A 319 0.79 -8.43 31.05
CA GLU A 319 -0.35 -9.35 31.22
C GLU A 319 -0.19 -10.63 30.40
N GLN A 320 0.28 -10.53 29.16
CA GLN A 320 0.59 -11.70 28.33
C GLN A 320 1.69 -12.57 28.95
N LEU A 321 2.76 -11.96 29.47
CA LEU A 321 3.83 -12.68 30.19
C LEU A 321 3.32 -13.39 31.44
N LYS A 322 2.36 -12.80 32.16
CA LYS A 322 1.72 -13.45 33.32
C LYS A 322 0.84 -14.62 32.92
N LEU A 323 0.15 -14.53 31.78
CA LEU A 323 -0.69 -15.61 31.26
C LEU A 323 0.16 -16.79 30.77
N ASP A 324 1.22 -16.52 30.00
CA ASP A 324 2.16 -17.54 29.53
C ASP A 324 2.88 -18.25 30.67
N ASN A 325 3.27 -17.53 31.72
CA ASN A 325 3.88 -18.14 32.90
C ASN A 325 2.89 -19.03 33.67
N ARG A 326 1.59 -18.71 33.70
CA ARG A 326 0.58 -19.60 34.30
C ARG A 326 0.37 -20.86 33.47
N LEU A 327 0.36 -20.76 32.14
CA LEU A 327 0.19 -21.89 31.23
C LEU A 327 1.41 -22.85 31.23
N ARG A 328 2.59 -22.36 31.62
CA ARG A 328 3.81 -23.17 31.75
C ARG A 328 3.98 -23.86 33.10
N LEU A 329 3.23 -23.42 34.12
CA LEU A 329 3.36 -23.89 35.51
C LEU A 329 2.16 -24.76 35.99
N GLY A 330 1.17 -24.99 35.13
CA GLY A 330 0.08 -25.95 35.35
C GLY A 330 0.19 -27.13 34.41
#